data_AF-A0A1M6PIV9-F1
#
_entry.id   AF-A0A1M6PIV9-F1
#
_cell.length_a   1.000
_cell.length_b   1.000
_cell.length_c   1.000
_cell.angle_alpha   90.00
_cell.angle_beta   90.00
_cell.angle_gamma   90.00
#
_symmetry.space_group_name_H-M   'P 1'
#
loop_
_entity.id
_entity.type
_entity.pdbx_description
1 polymer ?
#
loop_
_entity_poly.entity_id
_entity_poly.type
_entity_poly.pdbx_seq_one_letter_code
_entity_poly.pdbx_strand_id
1 'polypeptide(L)'
;MKKHPIKIGRRIWKTVIAVYVCFFIDTVRGAGVPFYAAIAAILCMQRNKHESLQTAKNREIATILGGFCGLLFLIFEQYVYHFSVILIRYAVLSVLLIPIIQISLWLHQEKGTFLMCVVFLCVTVTHAGDINPVSFAGNRIIDTTIGIVVALIVNFRDVSNTNS
;
A
#
# COMPACT_ATOMS: atom_id res chain seq x y z
N MET A 1 -28.29 23.85 22.47
CA MET A 1 -27.53 22.80 21.74
C MET A 1 -26.38 22.33 22.62
N LYS A 2 -26.46 21.12 23.19
CA LYS A 2 -25.37 20.56 24.02
C LYS A 2 -24.19 20.21 23.10
N LYS A 3 -23.10 20.98 23.17
CA LYS A 3 -21.83 20.63 22.54
C LYS A 3 -21.23 19.45 23.31
N HIS A 4 -21.39 18.23 22.80
CA HIS A 4 -20.59 17.12 23.28
C HIS A 4 -19.13 17.39 22.90
N PRO A 5 -18.19 17.50 23.85
CA PRO A 5 -16.79 17.67 23.52
C PRO A 5 -16.32 16.43 22.76
N ILE A 6 -15.81 16.62 21.54
CA ILE A 6 -15.22 15.56 20.74
C ILE A 6 -13.95 15.10 21.47
N LYS A 7 -14.06 14.03 22.26
CA LYS A 7 -12.89 13.41 22.90
C LYS A 7 -12.12 12.64 21.83
N ILE A 8 -11.02 13.23 21.36
CA ILE A 8 -10.12 12.59 20.41
C ILE A 8 -9.43 11.42 21.11
N GLY A 9 -9.72 10.19 20.68
CA GLY A 9 -9.12 8.99 21.24
C GLY A 9 -7.62 8.90 20.93
N ARG A 10 -6.83 8.31 21.84
CA ARG A 10 -5.36 8.16 21.71
C ARG A 10 -4.91 7.57 20.35
N ARG A 11 -5.69 6.64 19.78
CA ARG A 11 -5.43 6.07 18.45
C ARG A 11 -5.37 7.12 17.34
N ILE A 12 -6.24 8.14 17.38
CA ILE A 12 -6.27 9.19 16.36
C ILE A 12 -4.96 9.99 16.41
N TRP A 13 -4.51 10.36 17.61
CA TRP A 13 -3.23 11.06 17.79
C TRP A 13 -2.04 10.23 17.27
N LYS A 14 -2.01 8.92 17.56
CA LYS A 14 -0.98 8.02 17.00
C LYS A 14 -0.97 8.01 15.49
N THR A 15 -2.14 7.93 14.87
CA THR A 15 -2.26 7.97 13.41
C THR A 15 -1.70 9.28 12.86
N VAL A 16 -2.06 10.42 13.45
CA VAL A 16 -1.56 11.74 13.01
C VAL A 16 -0.04 11.83 13.14
N ILE A 17 0.52 11.39 14.29
CA ILE A 17 1.98 11.36 14.50
C ILE A 17 2.67 10.46 13.48
N ALA A 18 2.14 9.26 13.24
CA ALA A 18 2.71 8.32 12.28
C ALA A 18 2.70 8.89 10.85
N VAL A 19 1.61 9.54 10.43
CA VAL A 19 1.52 10.20 9.13
C VAL A 19 2.53 11.34 9.00
N TYR A 20 2.64 12.20 10.01
CA TYR A 20 3.62 13.28 10.01
C TYR A 20 5.06 12.76 9.90
N VAL A 21 5.39 11.69 10.63
CA VAL A 21 6.71 11.05 10.55
C VAL A 21 6.95 10.45 9.16
N CYS A 22 5.94 9.87 8.51
CA CYS A 22 6.06 9.39 7.12
C CYS A 22 6.41 10.54 6.16
N PHE A 23 5.73 11.68 6.27
CA PHE A 23 6.02 12.86 5.45
C PHE A 23 7.43 13.40 5.71
N PHE A 24 7.86 13.43 6.97
CA PHE A 24 9.21 13.86 7.33
C PHE A 24 10.29 12.95 6.72
N ILE A 25 10.12 11.62 6.85
CA ILE A 25 11.06 10.64 6.27
C ILE A 25 11.14 10.78 4.75
N ASP A 26 9.99 10.92 4.09
CA ASP A 26 9.94 11.06 2.64
C ASP A 26 10.61 12.36 2.16
N THR A 27 10.43 13.47 2.90
CA THR A 27 11.11 14.75 2.62
C THR A 27 12.63 14.62 2.66
N VAL A 28 13.16 13.80 3.58
CA VAL A 28 14.62 13.54 3.67
C VAL A 28 15.08 12.58 2.56
N ARG A 29 14.24 11.61 2.16
CA ARG A 29 14.58 10.62 1.13
C ARG A 29 14.54 11.20 -0.29
N GLY A 30 13.59 12.10 -0.58
CA GLY A 30 13.45 12.80 -1.87
C GLY A 30 13.11 11.91 -3.07
N ALA A 31 12.80 10.63 -2.86
CA ALA A 31 12.65 9.63 -3.93
C ALA A 31 11.35 8.82 -3.86
N GLY A 32 10.52 9.06 -2.85
CA GLY A 32 9.25 8.35 -2.63
C GLY A 32 8.03 9.19 -3.00
N VAL A 33 6.87 8.56 -2.89
CA VAL A 33 5.58 9.24 -2.92
C VAL A 33 5.02 9.21 -1.49
N PRO A 34 5.02 10.34 -0.76
CA PRO A 34 4.73 10.37 0.69
C PRO A 34 3.32 9.87 1.01
N PHE A 35 2.41 9.98 0.04
CA PHE A 35 1.04 9.50 0.11
C PHE A 35 0.95 7.99 0.39
N TYR A 36 1.82 7.17 -0.21
CA TYR A 36 1.75 5.71 -0.04
C TYR A 36 2.24 5.27 1.35
N ALA A 37 3.29 5.91 1.86
CA ALA A 37 3.76 5.71 3.23
C ALA A 37 2.68 6.12 4.25
N ALA A 38 2.03 7.26 4.06
CA ALA A 38 0.95 7.72 4.94
C ALA A 38 -0.25 6.77 4.96
N ILE A 39 -0.73 6.31 3.81
CA ILE A 39 -1.84 5.34 3.73
C ILE A 39 -1.46 4.03 4.41
N ALA A 40 -0.26 3.52 4.16
CA ALA A 40 0.24 2.32 4.80
C ALA A 40 0.25 2.47 6.33
N ALA A 41 0.71 3.62 6.83
CA ALA A 41 0.75 3.90 8.25
C ALA A 41 -0.65 3.97 8.90
N ILE A 42 -1.59 4.70 8.28
CA ILE A 42 -2.97 4.84 8.76
C ILE A 42 -3.63 3.48 8.93
N LEU A 43 -3.51 2.66 7.91
CA LEU A 43 -4.24 1.40 7.84
C LEU A 43 -3.54 0.28 8.64
N CYS A 44 -2.24 0.39 8.95
CA CYS A 44 -1.54 -0.51 9.87
C CYS A 44 -1.72 -0.14 11.35
N MET A 45 -2.26 1.05 11.65
CA MET A 45 -2.57 1.49 13.00
C MET A 45 -3.80 0.74 13.57
N GLN A 46 -3.55 -0.41 14.20
CA GLN A 46 -4.59 -1.27 14.79
C GLN A 46 -4.60 -1.18 16.33
N ARG A 47 -5.70 -1.62 16.95
CA ARG A 47 -5.82 -1.63 18.43
C ARG A 47 -4.88 -2.65 19.08
N ASN A 48 -4.78 -3.84 18.49
CA ASN A 48 -3.99 -4.94 19.02
C ASN A 48 -2.65 -5.07 18.27
N LYS A 49 -1.57 -5.38 19.00
CA LYS A 49 -0.23 -5.55 18.40
C LYS A 49 -0.20 -6.68 17.37
N HIS A 50 -0.80 -7.83 17.71
CA HIS A 50 -0.86 -8.99 16.82
C HIS A 50 -1.63 -8.68 15.54
N GLU A 51 -2.76 -7.96 15.64
CA GLU A 51 -3.53 -7.52 14.47
C GLU A 51 -2.75 -6.52 13.61
N SER A 52 -2.01 -5.59 14.23
CA SER A 52 -1.17 -4.62 13.52
C SER A 52 -0.08 -5.33 12.72
N LEU A 53 0.57 -6.34 13.31
CA LEU A 53 1.61 -7.14 12.64
C LEU A 53 1.03 -8.02 11.52
N GLN A 54 -0.12 -8.66 11.76
CA GLN A 54 -0.79 -9.45 10.72
C GLN A 54 -1.23 -8.57 9.56
N THR A 55 -1.77 -7.39 9.86
CA THR A 55 -2.20 -6.42 8.84
C THR A 55 -1.00 -5.91 8.05
N ALA A 56 0.12 -5.62 8.71
CA ALA A 56 1.38 -5.22 8.08
C ALA A 56 1.92 -6.29 7.12
N LYS A 57 1.95 -7.56 7.54
CA LYS A 57 2.38 -8.67 6.68
C LYS A 57 1.49 -8.81 5.45
N ASN A 58 0.18 -8.83 5.66
CA ASN A 58 -0.77 -9.02 4.55
C ASN A 58 -0.67 -7.88 3.52
N ARG A 59 -0.45 -6.66 4.01
CA ARG A 59 -0.20 -5.46 3.22
C ARG A 59 1.02 -5.54 2.33
N GLU A 60 2.13 -5.95 2.93
CA GLU A 60 3.41 -6.01 2.23
C GLU A 60 3.35 -7.05 1.12
N ILE A 61 2.80 -8.23 1.43
CA ILE A 61 2.59 -9.32 0.46
C ILE A 61 1.69 -8.84 -0.68
N ALA A 62 0.58 -8.16 -0.38
CA ALA A 62 -0.32 -7.62 -1.41
C ALA A 62 0.35 -6.59 -2.31
N THR A 63 1.21 -5.71 -1.75
CA THR A 63 1.91 -4.68 -2.52
C THR A 63 2.98 -5.30 -3.42
N ILE A 64 3.74 -6.27 -2.90
CA ILE A 64 4.77 -6.98 -3.66
C ILE A 64 4.13 -7.75 -4.81
N LEU A 65 3.07 -8.54 -4.55
CA LEU A 65 2.41 -9.35 -5.59
C LEU A 65 1.71 -8.48 -6.62
N GLY A 66 0.99 -7.43 -6.20
CA GLY A 66 0.33 -6.51 -7.12
C GLY A 66 1.34 -5.78 -8.00
N GLY A 67 2.45 -5.33 -7.41
CA GLY A 67 3.55 -4.68 -8.14
C GLY A 67 4.24 -5.63 -9.11
N PHE A 68 4.50 -6.87 -8.68
CA PHE A 68 5.09 -7.91 -9.52
C PHE A 68 4.20 -8.28 -10.71
N CYS A 69 2.92 -8.55 -10.48
CA CYS A 69 1.95 -8.81 -11.56
C CYS A 69 1.85 -7.62 -12.52
N GLY A 70 1.91 -6.38 -12.00
CA GLY A 70 1.87 -5.18 -12.83
C GLY A 70 3.12 -5.04 -13.70
N LEU A 71 4.29 -5.33 -13.13
CA LEU A 71 5.55 -5.35 -13.88
C LEU A 71 5.55 -6.43 -14.96
N LEU A 72 5.08 -7.64 -14.65
CA LEU A 72 4.95 -8.72 -15.63
C LEU A 72 4.05 -8.32 -16.80
N PHE A 73 2.92 -7.66 -16.52
CA PHE A 73 2.04 -7.16 -17.57
C PHE A 73 2.73 -6.11 -18.45
N LEU A 74 3.46 -5.15 -17.86
CA LEU A 74 4.17 -4.12 -18.64
C LEU A 74 5.28 -4.72 -19.51
N ILE A 75 6.03 -5.70 -18.99
CA ILE A 75 7.03 -6.43 -19.78
C ILE A 75 6.36 -7.18 -20.93
N PHE A 76 5.24 -7.87 -20.68
CA PHE A 76 4.47 -8.54 -21.72
C PHE A 76 3.97 -7.55 -22.80
N GLU A 77 3.44 -6.41 -22.38
CA GLU A 77 2.96 -5.36 -23.28
C GLU A 77 4.09 -4.77 -24.15
N GLN A 78 5.29 -4.62 -23.57
CA GLN A 78 6.45 -4.06 -24.25
C GLN A 78 7.08 -5.02 -25.27
N TYR A 79 7.18 -6.32 -24.94
CA TYR A 79 7.96 -7.28 -25.74
C TYR A 79 7.10 -8.25 -26.56
N VAL A 80 5.83 -8.49 -26.18
CA VAL A 80 4.99 -9.51 -26.81
C VAL A 80 3.85 -8.90 -27.60
N TYR A 81 3.07 -7.99 -27.00
CA TYR A 81 1.89 -7.43 -27.64
C TYR A 81 1.61 -5.99 -27.22
N HIS A 82 1.70 -5.07 -28.18
CA HIS A 82 1.38 -3.66 -27.96
C HIS A 82 -0.09 -3.37 -28.27
N PHE A 83 -0.82 -2.85 -27.28
CA PHE A 83 -2.22 -2.47 -27.45
C PHE A 83 -2.36 -1.09 -28.10
N SER A 84 -2.73 -1.04 -29.38
CA SER A 84 -2.93 0.22 -30.10
C SER A 84 -4.18 1.00 -29.67
N VAL A 85 -5.20 0.29 -29.15
CA VAL A 85 -6.46 0.90 -28.70
C VAL A 85 -6.53 0.88 -27.17
N ILE A 86 -6.54 2.06 -26.56
CA ILE A 86 -6.53 2.23 -25.10
C ILE A 86 -7.71 1.54 -24.39
N LEU A 87 -8.90 1.54 -25.01
CA LEU A 87 -10.08 0.87 -24.45
C LEU A 87 -9.90 -0.65 -24.38
N ILE A 88 -9.26 -1.25 -25.39
CA ILE A 88 -8.97 -2.69 -25.39
C ILE A 88 -7.96 -3.01 -24.28
N ARG A 89 -6.92 -2.18 -24.13
CA ARG A 89 -5.96 -2.30 -23.03
C ARG A 89 -6.65 -2.27 -21.66
N TYR A 90 -7.56 -1.32 -21.44
CA TYR A 90 -8.32 -1.23 -20.19
C TYR A 90 -9.26 -2.42 -19.97
N ALA A 91 -9.86 -2.95 -21.03
CA ALA A 91 -10.65 -4.18 -20.94
C ALA A 91 -9.78 -5.37 -20.49
N VAL A 92 -8.58 -5.53 -21.06
CA VAL A 92 -7.62 -6.58 -20.67
C VAL A 92 -7.18 -6.41 -19.22
N LEU A 93 -6.79 -5.20 -18.80
CA LEU A 93 -6.41 -4.93 -17.41
C LEU A 93 -7.54 -5.27 -16.43
N SER A 94 -8.79 -4.96 -16.81
CA SER A 94 -9.97 -5.28 -15.99
C SER A 94 -10.20 -6.79 -15.87
N VAL A 95 -10.07 -7.53 -16.97
CA VAL A 95 -10.19 -8.99 -16.98
C VAL A 95 -9.06 -9.64 -16.18
N LEU A 96 -7.84 -9.11 -16.24
CA LEU A 96 -6.68 -9.59 -15.47
C LEU A 96 -6.86 -9.44 -13.96
N LEU A 97 -7.79 -8.61 -13.48
CA LEU A 97 -8.11 -8.58 -12.06
C LEU A 97 -8.68 -9.92 -11.57
N ILE A 98 -9.37 -10.69 -12.42
CA ILE A 98 -9.94 -11.99 -12.06
C ILE A 98 -8.85 -12.96 -11.57
N PRO A 99 -7.81 -13.29 -12.38
CA PRO A 99 -6.74 -14.18 -11.92
C PRO A 99 -5.94 -13.58 -10.76
N ILE A 100 -5.74 -12.25 -10.71
CA ILE A 100 -5.04 -11.59 -9.58
C ILE A 100 -5.81 -11.79 -8.27
N ILE A 101 -7.13 -11.61 -8.29
CA ILE A 101 -7.99 -11.86 -7.13
C ILE A 101 -7.90 -13.32 -6.72
N GLN A 102 -7.96 -14.26 -7.68
CA GLN A 102 -7.83 -15.69 -7.38
C GLN A 102 -6.49 -16.03 -6.72
N ILE A 103 -5.38 -15.52 -7.24
CA ILE A 103 -4.04 -15.68 -6.65
C ILE A 103 -4.02 -15.13 -5.22
N SER A 104 -4.60 -13.95 -4.99
CA SER A 104 -4.68 -13.36 -3.65
C SER A 104 -5.44 -14.25 -2.66
N LEU A 105 -6.56 -14.82 -3.08
CA LEU A 105 -7.36 -15.74 -2.26
C LEU A 105 -6.60 -17.05 -1.98
N TRP A 106 -5.91 -17.60 -2.98
CA TRP A 106 -5.08 -18.81 -2.83
C TRP A 106 -3.93 -18.62 -1.84
N LEU A 107 -3.38 -17.40 -1.76
CA LEU A 107 -2.32 -17.04 -0.81
C LEU A 107 -2.87 -16.64 0.58
N HIS A 108 -4.16 -16.85 0.83
CA HIS A 108 -4.86 -16.43 2.05
C HIS A 108 -4.72 -14.93 2.36
N GLN A 109 -4.58 -14.10 1.32
CA GLN A 109 -4.44 -12.64 1.41
C GLN A 109 -5.77 -11.92 1.23
N GLU A 110 -6.87 -12.46 1.77
CA GLU A 110 -8.23 -11.91 1.59
C GLU A 110 -8.33 -10.42 1.97
N LYS A 111 -7.70 -10.03 3.09
CA LYS A 111 -7.66 -8.63 3.57
C LYS A 111 -6.80 -7.72 2.69
N GLY A 112 -5.89 -8.29 1.92
CA GLY A 112 -4.95 -7.60 1.04
C GLY A 112 -5.38 -7.54 -0.42
N THR A 113 -6.37 -8.34 -0.84
CA THR A 113 -6.81 -8.46 -2.25
C THR A 113 -7.13 -7.11 -2.89
N PHE A 114 -7.90 -6.24 -2.20
CA PHE A 114 -8.21 -4.91 -2.72
C PHE A 114 -6.95 -4.08 -2.98
N LEU A 115 -5.99 -4.12 -2.04
CA LEU A 115 -4.73 -3.41 -2.19
C LEU A 115 -3.88 -3.98 -3.34
N MET A 116 -3.86 -5.31 -3.49
CA MET A 116 -3.15 -5.97 -4.58
C MET A 116 -3.67 -5.49 -5.95
N CYS A 117 -4.99 -5.45 -6.13
CA CYS A 117 -5.61 -4.92 -7.35
C CYS A 117 -5.27 -3.44 -7.57
N VAL A 118 -5.35 -2.62 -6.51
CA VAL A 118 -5.01 -1.19 -6.60
C VAL A 118 -3.55 -0.99 -7.01
N VAL A 119 -2.62 -1.75 -6.45
CA VAL A 119 -1.19 -1.64 -6.78
C VAL A 119 -0.94 -2.12 -8.21
N PHE A 120 -1.53 -3.24 -8.63
CA PHE A 120 -1.47 -3.71 -10.02
C PHE A 120 -1.92 -2.64 -11.02
N LEU A 121 -3.09 -2.04 -10.79
CA LEU A 121 -3.61 -0.98 -11.64
C LEU A 121 -2.73 0.28 -11.57
N CYS A 122 -2.24 0.64 -10.39
CA CYS A 122 -1.35 1.79 -10.22
C CYS A 122 -0.05 1.62 -11.03
N VAL A 123 0.55 0.43 -11.05
CA VAL A 123 1.75 0.17 -11.86
C VAL A 123 1.41 0.21 -13.34
N THR A 124 0.38 -0.52 -13.77
CA THR A 124 0.05 -0.71 -15.19
C THR A 124 -0.58 0.53 -15.85
N VAL A 125 -1.39 1.30 -15.14
CA VAL A 125 -2.07 2.49 -15.69
C VAL A 125 -1.15 3.71 -15.65
N THR A 126 -0.40 3.92 -14.57
CA THR A 126 0.44 5.12 -14.42
C THR A 126 1.72 5.07 -15.26
N HIS A 127 2.26 3.87 -15.54
CA HIS A 127 3.53 3.72 -16.26
C HIS A 127 3.35 3.09 -17.65
N ALA A 128 2.20 3.34 -18.29
CA ALA A 128 1.95 2.91 -19.67
C ALA A 128 2.94 3.61 -20.61
N GLY A 129 4.09 2.96 -20.89
CA GLY A 129 5.12 3.46 -21.81
C GLY A 129 6.36 4.09 -21.16
N ASP A 130 6.51 4.03 -19.83
CA ASP A 130 7.67 4.62 -19.14
C ASP A 130 8.88 3.68 -19.02
N ILE A 131 10.07 4.29 -18.91
CA ILE A 131 11.38 3.64 -19.07
C ILE A 131 11.81 2.81 -17.83
N ASN A 132 11.13 2.93 -16.68
CA ASN A 132 11.52 2.22 -15.45
C ASN A 132 10.35 1.82 -14.50
N PRO A 133 9.39 0.99 -14.94
CA PRO A 133 8.32 0.48 -14.08
C PRO A 133 8.85 -0.31 -12.86
N VAL A 134 10.04 -0.90 -12.99
CA VAL A 134 10.75 -1.56 -11.89
C VAL A 134 11.08 -0.57 -10.77
N SER A 135 11.55 0.64 -11.11
CA SER A 135 11.89 1.68 -10.13
C SER A 135 10.64 2.17 -9.40
N PHE A 136 9.52 2.33 -10.11
CA PHE A 136 8.27 2.72 -9.48
C PHE A 136 7.72 1.64 -8.54
N ALA A 137 7.65 0.39 -9.00
CA ALA A 137 7.20 -0.73 -8.16
C ALA A 137 8.09 -0.88 -6.92
N GLY A 138 9.41 -0.73 -7.08
CA GLY A 138 10.37 -0.72 -5.98
C GLY A 138 10.15 0.41 -4.99
N ASN A 139 10.04 1.66 -5.48
CA ASN A 139 9.74 2.82 -4.63
C ASN A 139 8.41 2.64 -3.89
N ARG A 140 7.40 2.06 -4.56
CA ARG A 140 6.10 1.78 -3.94
C ARG A 140 6.22 0.80 -2.78
N ILE A 141 7.00 -0.28 -2.93
CA ILE A 141 7.27 -1.23 -1.86
C ILE A 141 7.98 -0.52 -0.71
N ILE A 142 9.06 0.23 -0.98
CA ILE A 142 9.81 0.95 0.05
C ILE A 142 8.92 1.94 0.80
N ASP A 143 8.10 2.72 0.10
CA ASP A 143 7.17 3.68 0.71
C ASP A 143 6.19 2.97 1.65
N THR A 144 5.61 1.85 1.20
CA THR A 144 4.69 1.07 2.04
C THR A 144 5.40 0.45 3.25
N THR A 145 6.62 -0.06 3.07
CA THR A 145 7.44 -0.61 4.16
C THR A 145 7.73 0.46 5.21
N ILE A 146 8.12 1.67 4.79
CA ILE A 146 8.37 2.80 5.70
C ILE A 146 7.12 3.12 6.50
N GLY A 147 5.96 3.27 5.83
CA GLY A 147 4.69 3.54 6.50
C GLY A 147 4.31 2.46 7.53
N ILE A 148 4.52 1.18 7.17
CA ILE A 148 4.30 0.04 8.06
C ILE A 148 5.22 0.12 9.29
N VAL A 149 6.52 0.30 9.08
CA VAL A 149 7.52 0.37 10.16
C VAL A 149 7.21 1.51 11.12
N VAL A 150 6.92 2.70 10.59
CA VAL A 150 6.54 3.88 11.39
C VAL A 150 5.28 3.59 12.20
N ALA A 151 4.25 3.02 11.59
CA ALA A 151 3.02 2.67 12.30
C ALA A 151 3.26 1.64 13.41
N LEU A 152 4.07 0.61 13.17
CA LEU A 152 4.40 -0.39 14.20
C LEU A 152 5.16 0.25 15.37
N ILE A 153 6.15 1.11 15.11
CA ILE A 153 6.91 1.81 16.15
C ILE A 153 5.98 2.69 17.00
N VAL A 154 5.17 3.53 16.36
CA VAL A 154 4.25 4.43 17.06
C VAL A 154 3.18 3.65 17.82
N ASN A 155 2.67 2.55 17.25
CA ASN A 155 1.65 1.74 17.90
C ASN A 155 2.22 1.00 19.13
N PHE A 156 3.44 0.47 19.04
CA PHE A 156 4.05 -0.35 20.10
C PHE A 156 4.58 0.47 21.27
N ARG A 157 5.13 1.67 21.03
CA ARG A 157 5.70 2.54 22.08
C ARG A 157 4.70 3.01 23.13
N ASP A 158 3.41 2.99 22.83
CA ASP A 158 2.38 3.52 23.73
C ASP A 158 1.56 2.40 24.40
N VAL A 159 1.71 1.14 23.97
CA VAL A 159 1.17 -0.01 24.74
C VAL A 159 2.00 -0.27 26.00
N SER A 160 3.30 0.04 26.00
CA SER A 160 4.14 -0.01 27.20
C SER A 160 3.74 1.01 28.26
N ASN A 161 3.11 2.13 27.88
CA ASN A 161 2.66 3.18 28.80
C ASN A 161 1.24 2.95 29.38
N THR A 162 0.60 1.82 29.08
CA THR A 162 -0.68 1.43 29.70
C THR A 162 -0.54 0.35 30.77
N ASN A 163 0.69 -0.10 31.06
CA ASN A 163 0.99 -1.11 32.10
C ASN A 163 1.92 -0.57 33.22
N SER A 164 2.03 0.76 33.37
CA SER A 164 2.79 1.42 34.44
C SER A 164 1.89 2.33 35.25
#